data_AF-A0A387BNY7-F1
#
_entry.id   AF-A0A387BNY7-F1
#
_cell.length_a   1.000
_cell.length_b   1.000
_cell.length_c   1.000
_cell.angle_alpha   90.00
_cell.angle_beta   90.00
_cell.angle_gamma   90.00
#
_symmetry.space_group_name_H-M   'P 1'
#
loop_
_entity.id
_entity.type
_entity.pdbx_description
1 polymer ?
#
loop_
_entity_poly.entity_id
_entity_poly.type
_entity_poly.pdbx_seq_one_letter_code
_entity_poly.pdbx_strand_id
1 'polypeptide(L)'
;MKVIKIADENNQKDRINYFVKDNHYLAIFPKEELKLAKDKLSFVFSNAGIYIYIGLKNNYRYVGQTVNLDQRTGTHKSQGDLEKDFEFMAFFGMENGNLSKGQLDLLESDWIGNFPETDFDRKNATQGNKSFLSQSDKIDAENLNRDILEMFQFWEYDVFTPNTGEDLDTPDEKVVADKVYQFEVSDGAISGKSNKSLRLAYINYLINFYLQNKKEVENSGLISEGEAKFATILAKNPPIKPYASYKKIDNTTYLYSNLSANQAIKKVLDFAEKMGRQLVEKEN
;
A
#
# COMPACT_ATOMS: atom_id res chain seq x y z
N MET A 1 15.87 -7.11 10.86
CA MET A 1 15.46 -6.69 9.50
C MET A 1 16.09 -5.35 9.17
N LYS A 2 16.63 -5.18 7.96
CA LYS A 2 17.19 -3.93 7.44
C LYS A 2 16.23 -3.35 6.39
N VAL A 3 15.98 -2.05 6.44
CA VAL A 3 15.17 -1.32 5.44
C VAL A 3 16.08 -0.33 4.72
N ILE A 4 16.11 -0.42 3.39
CA ILE A 4 16.87 0.45 2.50
C ILE A 4 15.87 1.16 1.59
N LYS A 5 15.78 2.48 1.72
CA LYS A 5 15.03 3.32 0.79
C LYS A 5 15.95 3.77 -0.32
N ILE A 6 15.52 3.57 -1.57
CA ILE A 6 16.31 3.95 -2.74
C ILE A 6 15.63 5.15 -3.40
N ALA A 7 16.44 6.17 -3.63
CA ALA A 7 16.09 7.48 -4.16
C ALA A 7 16.80 7.74 -5.50
N ASP A 8 16.27 8.66 -6.30
CA ASP A 8 17.03 9.27 -7.38
C ASP A 8 18.00 10.36 -6.84
N GLU A 9 18.90 10.86 -7.68
CA GLU A 9 19.95 11.83 -7.28
C GLU A 9 19.38 13.16 -6.74
N ASN A 10 18.08 13.41 -6.92
CA ASN A 10 17.38 14.61 -6.46
C ASN A 10 16.44 14.34 -5.27
N ASN A 11 16.41 13.13 -4.71
CA ASN A 11 15.43 12.67 -3.71
C ASN A 11 13.96 12.96 -4.11
N GLN A 12 13.67 12.99 -5.41
CA GLN A 12 12.31 13.24 -5.92
C GLN A 12 11.53 11.94 -6.17
N LYS A 13 12.21 10.78 -6.13
CA LYS A 13 11.67 9.45 -6.44
C LYS A 13 12.11 8.42 -5.39
N ASP A 14 11.77 8.67 -4.13
CA ASP A 14 12.11 7.84 -2.96
C ASP A 14 11.16 6.64 -2.76
N ARG A 15 10.61 6.07 -3.83
CA ARG A 15 9.45 5.16 -3.72
C ARG A 15 9.81 3.67 -3.83
N ILE A 16 11.10 3.35 -3.94
CA ILE A 16 11.61 1.97 -3.90
C ILE A 16 11.95 1.58 -2.46
N ASN A 17 11.24 0.58 -1.94
CA ASN A 17 11.53 -0.01 -0.64
C ASN A 17 12.23 -1.36 -0.84
N TYR A 18 13.39 -1.53 -0.21
CA TYR A 18 14.15 -2.76 -0.25
C TYR A 18 14.39 -3.26 1.18
N PHE A 19 13.78 -4.39 1.52
CA PHE A 19 13.87 -5.03 2.82
C PHE A 19 14.81 -6.22 2.75
N VAL A 20 15.59 -6.44 3.81
CA VAL A 20 16.47 -7.62 3.95
C VAL A 20 16.36 -8.21 5.34
N LYS A 21 16.23 -9.53 5.42
CA LYS A 21 16.27 -10.31 6.66
C LYS A 21 16.78 -11.71 6.33
N ASP A 22 17.81 -12.15 7.05
CA ASP A 22 18.33 -13.53 6.95
C ASP A 22 18.60 -14.00 5.50
N ASN A 23 19.20 -13.12 4.68
CA ASN A 23 19.50 -13.32 3.24
C ASN A 23 18.25 -13.43 2.34
N HIS A 24 17.05 -13.23 2.88
CA HIS A 24 15.82 -12.99 2.15
C HIS A 24 15.64 -11.50 1.87
N TYR A 25 15.06 -11.16 0.73
CA TYR A 25 14.74 -9.78 0.40
C TYR A 25 13.34 -9.61 -0.17
N LEU A 26 12.81 -8.41 0.01
CA LEU A 26 11.60 -7.92 -0.64
C LEU A 26 11.89 -6.53 -1.23
N ALA A 27 11.75 -6.40 -2.54
CA ALA A 27 11.78 -5.13 -3.25
C ALA A 27 10.36 -4.74 -3.66
N ILE A 28 9.92 -3.53 -3.31
CA ILE A 28 8.60 -3.01 -3.67
C ILE A 28 8.77 -1.62 -4.27
N PHE A 29 8.19 -1.40 -5.44
CA PHE A 29 8.30 -0.12 -6.14
C PHE A 29 7.09 0.15 -7.04
N PRO A 30 6.74 1.43 -7.28
CA PRO A 30 5.75 1.80 -8.26
C PRO A 30 6.18 1.42 -9.68
N LYS A 31 5.22 1.13 -10.55
CA LYS A 31 5.45 0.83 -11.97
C LYS A 31 6.30 1.89 -12.66
N GLU A 32 6.11 3.17 -12.34
CA GLU A 32 6.85 4.29 -12.95
C GLU A 32 8.34 4.29 -12.56
N GLU A 33 8.71 3.59 -11.49
CA GLU A 33 10.09 3.50 -11.00
C GLU A 33 10.81 2.24 -11.46
N LEU A 34 10.18 1.41 -12.30
CA LEU A 34 10.77 0.18 -12.81
C LEU A 34 12.17 0.40 -13.39
N LYS A 35 12.41 1.51 -14.12
CA LYS A 35 13.73 1.83 -14.66
C LYS A 35 14.76 2.06 -13.54
N LEU A 36 14.42 2.89 -12.56
CA LEU A 36 15.31 3.20 -11.44
C LEU A 36 15.57 1.95 -10.58
N ALA A 37 14.55 1.12 -10.36
CA ALA A 37 14.67 -0.15 -9.67
C ALA A 37 15.62 -1.10 -10.40
N LYS A 38 15.52 -1.21 -11.73
CA LYS A 38 16.46 -1.99 -12.55
C LYS A 38 17.89 -1.50 -12.40
N ASP A 39 18.09 -0.19 -12.47
CA ASP A 39 19.42 0.43 -12.42
C ASP A 39 20.08 0.26 -11.03
N LYS A 40 19.31 0.44 -9.95
CA LYS A 40 19.84 0.44 -8.56
C LYS A 40 19.81 -0.93 -7.89
N LEU A 41 18.93 -1.84 -8.33
CA LEU A 41 18.78 -3.20 -7.79
C LEU A 41 19.06 -4.25 -8.88
N SER A 42 20.06 -4.02 -9.74
CA SER A 42 20.36 -4.92 -10.88
C SER A 42 20.58 -6.40 -10.48
N PHE A 43 21.14 -6.63 -9.28
CA PHE A 43 21.29 -7.98 -8.71
C PHE A 43 19.93 -8.65 -8.47
N VAL A 44 18.96 -7.92 -7.92
CA VAL A 44 17.58 -8.38 -7.74
C VAL A 44 17.00 -8.77 -9.10
N PHE A 45 17.18 -7.94 -10.11
CA PHE A 45 16.61 -8.20 -11.44
C PHE A 45 17.20 -9.40 -12.17
N SER A 46 18.37 -9.87 -11.71
CA SER A 46 19.06 -11.03 -12.26
C SER A 46 18.80 -12.32 -11.47
N ASN A 47 18.16 -12.22 -10.30
CA ASN A 47 17.95 -13.35 -9.40
C ASN A 47 16.66 -14.12 -9.69
N ALA A 48 16.64 -15.37 -9.25
CA ALA A 48 15.41 -16.15 -9.16
C ALA A 48 14.54 -15.66 -8.00
N GLY A 49 13.22 -15.74 -8.18
CA GLY A 49 12.27 -15.30 -7.17
C GLY A 49 10.82 -15.25 -7.65
N ILE A 50 9.98 -14.67 -6.80
CA ILE A 50 8.56 -14.47 -7.03
C ILE A 50 8.30 -12.97 -7.22
N TYR A 51 7.59 -12.62 -8.28
CA TYR A 51 7.09 -11.27 -8.52
C TYR A 51 5.57 -11.22 -8.35
N ILE A 52 5.09 -10.07 -7.89
CA ILE A 52 3.67 -9.78 -7.73
C ILE A 52 3.40 -8.44 -8.42
N TYR A 53 2.46 -8.45 -9.37
CA TYR A 53 1.84 -7.23 -9.87
C TYR A 53 0.62 -6.92 -9.03
N ILE A 54 0.59 -5.70 -8.50
CA ILE A 54 -0.42 -5.23 -7.56
C ILE A 54 -1.13 -4.05 -8.22
N GLY A 55 -2.37 -4.30 -8.63
CA GLY A 55 -3.29 -3.27 -9.05
C GLY A 55 -4.33 -2.99 -7.97
N LEU A 56 -4.47 -1.73 -7.62
CA LEU A 56 -5.18 -1.29 -6.45
C LEU A 56 -6.56 -0.75 -6.79
N LYS A 57 -6.75 -0.19 -8.00
CA LYS A 57 -8.07 0.29 -8.45
C LYS A 57 -9.05 -0.85 -8.75
N ASN A 58 -8.54 -1.93 -9.32
CA ASN A 58 -9.35 -3.06 -9.78
C ASN A 58 -9.15 -4.31 -8.90
N ASN A 59 -8.50 -4.17 -7.73
CA ASN A 59 -8.05 -5.31 -6.93
C ASN A 59 -7.34 -6.38 -7.78
N TYR A 60 -6.51 -5.93 -8.71
CA TYR A 60 -5.76 -6.81 -9.59
C TYR A 60 -4.59 -7.41 -8.82
N ARG A 61 -4.46 -8.74 -8.89
CA ARG A 61 -3.29 -9.46 -8.39
C ARG A 61 -2.83 -10.45 -9.43
N TYR A 62 -1.54 -10.45 -9.69
CA TYR A 62 -0.90 -11.48 -10.48
C TYR A 62 0.42 -11.86 -9.82
N VAL A 63 0.56 -13.14 -9.51
CA VAL A 63 1.79 -13.72 -8.98
C VAL A 63 2.50 -14.46 -10.10
N GLY A 64 3.81 -14.39 -10.16
CA GLY A 64 4.57 -15.31 -10.99
C GLY A 64 5.95 -15.58 -10.44
N GLN A 65 6.56 -16.65 -10.92
CA GLN A 65 7.96 -16.94 -10.66
C GLN A 65 8.86 -16.63 -11.87
N THR A 66 10.13 -16.36 -11.59
CA THR A 66 11.15 -16.22 -12.63
C THR A 66 12.53 -16.60 -12.12
N VAL A 67 13.42 -16.96 -13.04
CA VAL A 67 14.87 -17.08 -12.78
C VAL A 67 15.63 -15.80 -13.13
N ASN A 68 14.98 -14.88 -13.85
CA ASN A 68 15.50 -13.59 -14.24
C ASN A 68 14.35 -12.60 -14.41
N LEU A 69 14.26 -11.60 -13.54
CA LEU A 69 13.16 -10.64 -13.54
C LEU A 69 13.27 -9.65 -14.71
N ASP A 70 14.48 -9.27 -15.12
CA ASP A 70 14.65 -8.37 -16.25
C ASP A 70 14.05 -8.95 -17.54
N GLN A 71 14.41 -10.19 -17.86
CA GLN A 71 13.85 -10.92 -18.99
C GLN A 71 12.32 -11.05 -18.87
N ARG A 72 11.84 -11.43 -17.68
CA ARG A 72 10.40 -11.63 -17.43
C ARG A 72 9.60 -10.34 -17.61
N THR A 73 10.10 -9.23 -17.09
CA THR A 73 9.47 -7.90 -17.29
C THR A 73 9.52 -7.50 -18.77
N GLY A 74 10.60 -7.79 -19.49
CA GLY A 74 10.65 -7.62 -20.94
C GLY A 74 9.55 -8.40 -21.68
N THR A 75 9.34 -9.67 -21.32
CA THR A 75 8.30 -10.52 -21.89
C THR A 75 6.90 -9.96 -21.65
N HIS A 76 6.54 -9.67 -20.40
CA HIS A 76 5.22 -9.11 -20.08
C HIS A 76 4.99 -7.75 -20.76
N LYS A 77 6.04 -6.96 -20.98
CA LYS A 77 5.94 -5.70 -21.74
C LYS A 77 5.61 -5.97 -23.19
N SER A 78 6.31 -6.91 -23.82
CA SER A 78 6.06 -7.28 -25.22
C SER A 78 4.68 -7.89 -25.45
N GLN A 79 4.11 -8.53 -24.43
CA GLN A 79 2.77 -9.13 -24.45
C GLN A 79 1.65 -8.13 -24.12
N GLY A 80 1.99 -6.88 -23.78
CA GLY A 80 1.03 -5.85 -23.38
C GLY A 80 0.41 -6.07 -21.99
N ASP A 81 0.93 -7.01 -21.21
CA ASP A 81 0.42 -7.34 -19.87
C ASP A 81 0.94 -6.35 -18.82
N LEU A 82 2.15 -5.82 -19.00
CA LEU A 82 2.67 -4.77 -18.13
C LEU A 82 1.98 -3.41 -18.32
N GLU A 83 1.17 -3.22 -19.37
CA GLU A 83 0.41 -1.98 -19.54
C GLU A 83 -0.94 -2.02 -18.81
N LYS A 84 -1.42 -3.20 -18.42
CA LYS A 84 -2.72 -3.40 -17.77
C LYS A 84 -2.65 -3.13 -16.26
N ASP A 85 -3.52 -2.26 -15.79
CA ASP A 85 -4.13 -2.13 -14.45
C ASP A 85 -3.33 -2.33 -13.15
N PHE A 86 -2.01 -2.49 -13.16
CA PHE A 86 -1.18 -2.54 -11.95
C PHE A 86 -0.43 -1.23 -11.69
N GLU A 87 -0.32 -0.86 -10.42
CA GLU A 87 0.39 0.35 -9.97
C GLU A 87 1.72 0.02 -9.26
N PHE A 88 1.82 -1.14 -8.62
CA PHE A 88 3.01 -1.55 -7.88
C PHE A 88 3.51 -2.92 -8.31
N MET A 89 4.82 -3.08 -8.21
CA MET A 89 5.49 -4.36 -8.36
C MET A 89 6.20 -4.69 -7.05
N ALA A 90 5.97 -5.90 -6.56
CA ALA A 90 6.78 -6.51 -5.51
C ALA A 90 7.59 -7.66 -6.10
N PHE A 91 8.81 -7.85 -5.62
CA PHE A 91 9.64 -8.98 -5.99
C PHE A 91 10.48 -9.44 -4.80
N PHE A 92 10.50 -10.75 -4.56
CA PHE A 92 11.20 -11.32 -3.43
C PHE A 92 11.91 -12.62 -3.78
N GLY A 93 12.93 -12.92 -2.97
CA GLY A 93 13.74 -14.13 -3.09
C GLY A 93 14.92 -14.10 -2.13
N MET A 94 15.98 -14.83 -2.47
CA MET A 94 17.23 -14.84 -1.72
C MET A 94 18.26 -13.91 -2.36
N GLU A 95 19.02 -13.14 -1.58
CA GLU A 95 20.01 -12.17 -2.12
C GLU A 95 21.07 -12.87 -3.00
N ASN A 96 21.40 -14.12 -2.68
CA ASN A 96 22.31 -14.96 -3.47
C ASN A 96 21.67 -15.58 -4.73
N GLY A 97 20.37 -15.37 -4.97
CA GLY A 97 19.64 -15.86 -6.15
C GLY A 97 19.33 -17.37 -6.15
N ASN A 98 19.71 -18.11 -5.11
CA ASN A 98 19.64 -19.57 -5.09
C ASN A 98 18.27 -20.08 -4.66
N LEU A 99 17.31 -20.12 -5.59
CA LEU A 99 16.03 -20.82 -5.41
C LEU A 99 15.90 -21.92 -6.47
N SER A 100 15.67 -23.15 -5.99
CA SER A 100 15.39 -24.28 -6.88
C SER A 100 14.01 -24.14 -7.53
N LYS A 101 13.80 -24.85 -8.64
CA LYS A 101 12.50 -24.88 -9.32
C LYS A 101 11.37 -25.37 -8.40
N GLY A 102 11.64 -26.37 -7.56
CA GLY A 102 10.67 -26.86 -6.58
C GLY A 102 10.28 -25.81 -5.55
N GLN A 103 11.24 -25.02 -5.07
CA GLN A 103 10.96 -23.92 -4.12
C GLN A 103 10.16 -22.81 -4.78
N LEU A 104 10.50 -22.42 -6.01
CA LEU A 104 9.75 -21.41 -6.76
C LEU A 104 8.31 -21.86 -7.06
N ASP A 105 8.11 -23.13 -7.40
CA ASP A 105 6.78 -23.71 -7.63
C ASP A 105 5.93 -23.71 -6.35
N LEU A 106 6.51 -24.13 -5.22
CA LEU A 106 5.83 -24.09 -3.93
C LEU A 106 5.45 -22.66 -3.54
N LEU A 107 6.40 -21.72 -3.59
CA LEU A 107 6.17 -20.33 -3.24
C LEU A 107 5.11 -19.70 -4.15
N GLU A 108 5.18 -19.90 -5.46
CA GLU A 108 4.17 -19.38 -6.40
C GLU A 108 2.78 -19.95 -6.07
N SER A 109 2.67 -21.26 -5.83
CA SER A 109 1.40 -21.91 -5.50
C SER A 109 0.83 -21.43 -4.17
N ASP A 110 1.65 -21.34 -3.13
CA ASP A 110 1.24 -20.84 -1.80
C ASP A 110 0.75 -19.40 -1.88
N TRP A 111 1.48 -18.53 -2.60
CA TRP A 111 1.06 -17.15 -2.77
C TRP A 111 -0.23 -17.03 -3.55
N ILE A 112 -0.38 -17.74 -4.69
CA ILE A 112 -1.63 -17.76 -5.46
C ILE A 112 -2.80 -18.26 -4.61
N GLY A 113 -2.58 -19.30 -3.81
CA GLY A 113 -3.60 -19.92 -2.96
C GLY A 113 -4.06 -19.06 -1.79
N ASN A 114 -3.23 -18.12 -1.33
CA ASN A 114 -3.60 -17.17 -0.27
C ASN A 114 -4.48 -16.00 -0.75
N PHE A 115 -4.62 -15.79 -2.07
CA PHE A 115 -5.57 -14.79 -2.59
C PHE A 115 -6.99 -15.39 -2.67
N PRO A 116 -7.98 -14.87 -1.91
CA PRO A 116 -9.37 -15.29 -2.04
C PRO A 116 -9.88 -15.07 -3.47
N GLU A 117 -10.45 -16.12 -4.09
CA GLU A 117 -10.87 -16.09 -5.50
C GLU A 117 -11.97 -15.08 -5.80
N THR A 118 -12.77 -14.71 -4.79
CA THR A 118 -13.94 -13.84 -4.93
C THR A 118 -13.62 -12.36 -4.88
N ASP A 119 -12.49 -11.99 -4.29
CA ASP A 119 -12.26 -10.61 -3.87
C ASP A 119 -11.14 -9.91 -4.68
N PHE A 120 -10.46 -10.66 -5.55
CA PHE A 120 -9.41 -10.17 -6.46
C PHE A 120 -9.73 -10.49 -7.91
N ASP A 121 -9.39 -9.58 -8.82
CA ASP A 121 -9.28 -9.91 -10.25
C ASP A 121 -7.96 -10.66 -10.49
N ARG A 122 -7.96 -11.95 -10.12
CA ARG A 122 -6.79 -12.83 -10.24
C ARG A 122 -6.61 -13.25 -11.70
N LYS A 123 -5.50 -12.83 -12.33
CA LYS A 123 -5.15 -13.26 -13.69
C LYS A 123 -4.31 -14.53 -13.77
N ASN A 124 -3.96 -15.13 -12.64
CA ASN A 124 -3.35 -16.45 -12.63
C ASN A 124 -4.33 -17.49 -13.20
N ALA A 125 -4.07 -17.95 -14.43
CA ALA A 125 -4.88 -18.97 -15.09
C ALA A 125 -4.71 -20.37 -14.46
N THR A 126 -3.70 -20.56 -13.62
CA THR A 126 -3.39 -21.83 -12.93
C THR A 126 -3.06 -21.55 -11.46
N GLN A 127 -3.15 -22.57 -10.61
CA GLN A 127 -2.83 -22.52 -9.17
C GLN A 127 -1.32 -22.67 -8.88
N GLY A 128 -0.47 -22.42 -9.88
CA GLY A 128 0.96 -22.72 -9.84
C GLY A 128 1.28 -24.16 -10.24
N ASN A 129 2.57 -24.40 -10.51
CA ASN A 129 3.07 -25.73 -10.85
C ASN A 129 3.38 -26.55 -9.60
N LYS A 130 3.51 -27.87 -9.75
CA LYS A 130 3.98 -28.77 -8.70
C LYS A 130 5.23 -29.51 -9.18
N SER A 131 6.33 -29.32 -8.47
CA SER A 131 7.60 -30.03 -8.71
C SER A 131 7.99 -30.83 -7.48
N PHE A 132 8.86 -31.82 -7.67
CA PHE A 132 9.49 -32.52 -6.54
C PHE A 132 10.28 -31.52 -5.68
N LEU A 133 10.17 -31.67 -4.37
CA LEU A 133 10.81 -30.81 -3.40
C LEU A 133 11.26 -31.64 -2.19
N SER A 134 12.53 -31.50 -1.81
CA SER A 134 13.02 -32.15 -0.59
C SER A 134 12.45 -31.46 0.66
N GLN A 135 12.46 -32.16 1.80
CA GLN A 135 11.96 -31.55 3.05
C GLN A 135 12.81 -30.36 3.51
N SER A 136 14.12 -30.38 3.30
CA SER A 136 14.98 -29.24 3.61
C SER A 136 14.64 -28.03 2.74
N ASP A 137 14.51 -28.24 1.42
CA ASP A 137 14.18 -27.14 0.50
C ASP A 137 12.79 -26.57 0.78
N LYS A 138 11.84 -27.41 1.25
CA LYS A 138 10.52 -26.99 1.70
C LYS A 138 10.60 -26.07 2.93
N ILE A 139 11.38 -26.47 3.94
CA ILE A 139 11.59 -25.66 5.15
C ILE A 139 12.22 -24.30 4.78
N ASP A 140 13.19 -24.30 3.88
CA ASP A 140 13.83 -23.06 3.41
C ASP A 140 12.85 -22.13 2.69
N ALA A 141 11.99 -22.69 1.82
CA ALA A 141 10.92 -21.92 1.18
C ALA A 141 9.89 -21.38 2.18
N GLU A 142 9.49 -22.16 3.18
CA GLU A 142 8.57 -21.73 4.24
C GLU A 142 9.19 -20.61 5.10
N ASN A 143 10.49 -20.71 5.42
CA ASN A 143 11.24 -19.67 6.14
C ASN A 143 11.31 -18.38 5.34
N LEU A 144 11.63 -18.46 4.04
CA LEU A 144 11.57 -17.32 3.13
C LEU A 144 10.17 -16.70 3.16
N ASN A 145 9.12 -17.51 2.98
CA ASN A 145 7.75 -17.02 2.95
C ASN A 145 7.39 -16.25 4.23
N ARG A 146 7.69 -16.82 5.41
CA ARG A 146 7.47 -16.16 6.71
C ARG A 146 8.16 -14.80 6.80
N ASP A 147 9.42 -14.70 6.37
CA ASP A 147 10.16 -13.45 6.42
C ASP A 147 9.60 -12.41 5.44
N ILE A 148 9.14 -12.82 4.26
CA ILE A 148 8.48 -11.93 3.30
C ILE A 148 7.15 -11.39 3.84
N LEU A 149 6.34 -12.24 4.49
CA LEU A 149 5.10 -11.81 5.13
C LEU A 149 5.37 -10.76 6.23
N GLU A 150 6.40 -10.96 7.05
CA GLU A 150 6.83 -9.96 8.04
C GLU A 150 7.27 -8.65 7.36
N MET A 151 8.03 -8.71 6.26
CA MET A 151 8.44 -7.50 5.52
C MET A 151 7.26 -6.74 4.94
N PHE A 152 6.22 -7.43 4.44
CA PHE A 152 4.97 -6.79 4.01
C PHE A 152 4.23 -6.11 5.17
N GLN A 153 4.21 -6.73 6.36
CA GLN A 153 3.67 -6.09 7.57
C GLN A 153 4.43 -4.81 7.94
N PHE A 154 5.76 -4.79 7.81
CA PHE A 154 6.57 -3.58 8.00
C PHE A 154 6.31 -2.50 6.95
N TRP A 155 5.93 -2.90 5.73
CA TRP A 155 5.43 -1.96 4.72
C TRP A 155 3.99 -1.49 5.01
N GLU A 156 3.37 -1.98 6.10
CA GLU A 156 1.99 -1.73 6.51
C GLU A 156 0.99 -2.03 5.39
N TYR A 157 1.21 -3.15 4.69
CA TYR A 157 0.32 -3.60 3.65
C TYR A 157 0.04 -5.08 3.76
N ASP A 158 -1.23 -5.40 3.86
CA ASP A 158 -1.71 -6.76 3.64
C ASP A 158 -1.96 -6.97 2.15
N VAL A 159 -1.05 -7.72 1.52
CA VAL A 159 -1.10 -8.03 0.09
C VAL A 159 -2.28 -8.92 -0.27
N PHE A 160 -2.79 -9.73 0.67
CA PHE A 160 -3.89 -10.67 0.48
C PHE A 160 -5.25 -10.09 0.86
N THR A 161 -5.29 -8.88 1.41
CA THR A 161 -6.55 -8.19 1.65
C THR A 161 -6.87 -7.28 0.47
N PRO A 162 -8.07 -7.40 -0.14
CA PRO A 162 -8.46 -6.54 -1.25
C PRO A 162 -8.48 -5.09 -0.82
N ASN A 163 -8.09 -4.21 -1.72
CA ASN A 163 -8.17 -2.78 -1.49
C ASN A 163 -9.60 -2.33 -1.82
N THR A 164 -10.57 -2.71 -0.99
CA THR A 164 -11.98 -2.34 -1.15
C THR A 164 -12.25 -0.84 -0.96
N GLY A 165 -11.24 -0.06 -0.54
CA GLY A 165 -11.45 1.31 -0.05
C GLY A 165 -12.24 1.35 1.27
N GLU A 166 -12.62 0.19 1.81
CA GLU A 166 -13.43 0.00 3.00
C GLU A 166 -12.65 -0.67 4.15
N ASP A 167 -11.56 -1.38 3.85
CA ASP A 167 -10.76 -2.17 4.81
C ASP A 167 -9.63 -1.38 5.49
N LEU A 168 -10.05 -0.42 6.31
CA LEU A 168 -9.29 -0.08 7.52
C LEU A 168 -10.16 -0.51 8.71
N ASP A 169 -10.42 -1.82 8.78
CA ASP A 169 -11.09 -2.49 9.88
C ASP A 169 -10.00 -2.96 10.87
N THR A 170 -9.82 -2.20 11.95
CA THR A 170 -9.49 -2.85 13.22
C THR A 170 -10.71 -3.66 13.65
N PRO A 171 -10.56 -4.82 14.32
CA PRO A 171 -11.68 -5.62 14.77
C PRO A 171 -12.66 -4.73 15.53
N ASP A 172 -13.95 -4.83 15.18
CA ASP A 172 -15.07 -4.14 15.82
C ASP A 172 -14.84 -3.93 17.32
N GLU A 173 -14.53 -2.69 17.72
CA GLU A 173 -15.02 -2.22 19.00
C GLU A 173 -16.54 -2.23 18.86
N LYS A 174 -17.17 -3.23 19.49
CA LYS A 174 -18.61 -3.44 19.59
C LYS A 174 -19.33 -2.10 19.47
N VAL A 175 -20.28 -2.01 18.53
CA VAL A 175 -21.26 -0.93 18.48
C VAL A 175 -21.87 -0.80 19.88
N VAL A 176 -21.37 0.14 20.68
CA VAL A 176 -22.02 0.52 21.93
C VAL A 176 -23.20 1.34 21.46
N ALA A 177 -24.39 0.72 21.50
CA ALA A 177 -25.61 1.22 20.87
C ALA A 177 -26.03 2.65 21.27
N ASP A 178 -25.35 3.26 22.25
CA ASP A 178 -25.76 4.51 22.88
C ASP A 178 -24.76 5.68 22.72
N LYS A 179 -23.59 5.51 22.08
CA LYS A 179 -22.64 6.64 21.88
C LYS A 179 -22.65 7.16 20.44
N VAL A 180 -23.31 8.30 20.23
CA VAL A 180 -23.16 9.13 19.03
C VAL A 180 -22.04 10.14 19.29
N TYR A 181 -20.94 10.03 18.55
CA TYR A 181 -19.88 11.04 18.57
C TYR A 181 -20.30 12.19 17.64
N GLN A 182 -20.35 13.42 18.16
CA GLN A 182 -20.74 14.61 17.40
C GLN A 182 -19.77 15.76 17.66
N PHE A 183 -19.24 16.32 16.56
CA PHE A 183 -18.36 17.49 16.58
C PHE A 183 -18.99 18.59 15.74
N GLU A 184 -19.12 19.79 16.31
CA GLU A 184 -19.52 20.98 15.56
C GLU A 184 -18.27 21.71 15.07
N VAL A 185 -18.27 22.02 13.78
CA VAL A 185 -17.30 22.90 13.14
C VAL A 185 -18.05 24.16 12.72
N SER A 186 -17.37 25.31 12.66
CA SER A 186 -18.00 26.60 12.31
C SER A 186 -18.83 26.59 11.01
N ASP A 187 -18.60 25.62 10.12
CA ASP A 187 -19.25 25.45 8.82
C ASP A 187 -20.00 24.11 8.65
N GLY A 188 -20.19 23.32 9.72
CA GLY A 188 -20.92 22.05 9.64
C GLY A 188 -20.85 21.20 10.90
N ALA A 189 -21.29 19.94 10.78
CA ALA A 189 -21.20 18.96 11.86
C ALA A 189 -20.64 17.65 11.33
N ILE A 190 -19.76 17.01 12.11
CA ILE A 190 -19.22 15.69 11.85
C ILE A 190 -19.83 14.76 12.89
N SER A 191 -20.52 13.71 12.47
CA SER A 191 -21.10 12.73 13.40
C SER A 191 -20.94 11.30 12.93
N GLY A 192 -20.91 10.38 13.89
CA GLY A 192 -20.79 8.95 13.65
C GLY A 192 -21.37 8.13 14.79
N LYS A 193 -21.94 6.97 14.46
CA LYS A 193 -22.48 5.97 15.41
C LYS A 193 -21.44 4.89 15.77
N SER A 194 -20.24 5.00 15.21
CA SER A 194 -19.11 4.10 15.40
C SER A 194 -17.83 4.83 15.02
N ASN A 195 -16.68 4.33 15.49
CA ASN A 195 -15.37 4.87 15.09
C ASN A 195 -15.18 4.89 13.55
N LYS A 196 -15.70 3.88 12.85
CA LYS A 196 -15.68 3.78 11.38
C LYS A 196 -16.50 4.89 10.71
N SER A 197 -17.76 5.03 11.11
CA SER A 197 -18.65 6.06 10.54
C SER A 197 -18.16 7.47 10.85
N LEU A 198 -17.60 7.69 12.05
CA LEU A 198 -17.00 8.96 12.43
C LEU A 198 -15.75 9.30 11.60
N ARG A 199 -14.86 8.32 11.37
CA ARG A 199 -13.68 8.48 10.49
C ARG A 199 -14.10 8.81 9.05
N LEU A 200 -15.12 8.15 8.52
CA LEU A 200 -15.61 8.43 7.17
C LEU A 200 -16.23 9.82 7.07
N ALA A 201 -17.04 10.22 8.05
CA ALA A 201 -17.58 11.57 8.14
C ALA A 201 -16.44 12.62 8.18
N TYR A 202 -15.37 12.34 8.92
CA TYR A 202 -14.15 13.14 8.95
C TYR A 202 -13.49 13.28 7.56
N ILE A 203 -13.19 12.16 6.90
CA ILE A 203 -12.50 12.16 5.60
C ILE A 203 -13.32 12.96 4.59
N ASN A 204 -14.65 12.77 4.59
CA ASN A 204 -15.55 13.47 3.70
C ASN A 204 -15.62 14.97 4.02
N TYR A 205 -15.60 15.36 5.30
CA TYR A 205 -15.52 16.77 5.70
C TYR A 205 -14.27 17.44 5.13
N LEU A 206 -13.07 16.87 5.33
CA LEU A 206 -11.84 17.46 4.80
C LEU A 206 -11.82 17.55 3.27
N ILE A 207 -12.34 16.53 2.58
CA ILE A 207 -12.47 16.54 1.11
C ILE A 207 -13.39 17.67 0.67
N ASN A 208 -14.58 17.76 1.25
CA ASN A 208 -15.56 18.79 0.90
C ASN A 208 -15.03 20.19 1.21
N PHE A 209 -14.39 20.35 2.38
CA PHE A 209 -13.76 21.59 2.78
C PHE A 209 -12.69 22.03 1.78
N TYR A 210 -11.78 21.12 1.41
CA TYR A 210 -10.75 21.40 0.42
C TYR A 210 -11.37 21.80 -0.92
N LEU A 211 -12.38 21.08 -1.39
CA LEU A 211 -13.03 21.38 -2.67
C LEU A 211 -13.74 22.73 -2.67
N GLN A 212 -14.37 23.12 -1.55
CA GLN A 212 -15.07 24.39 -1.42
C GLN A 212 -14.12 25.58 -1.21
N ASN A 213 -12.99 25.36 -0.53
CA ASN A 213 -12.05 26.42 -0.13
C ASN A 213 -10.67 26.26 -0.81
N LYS A 214 -10.62 25.63 -2.00
CA LYS A 214 -9.38 25.17 -2.64
C LYS A 214 -8.26 26.20 -2.66
N LYS A 215 -8.54 27.41 -3.16
CA LYS A 215 -7.53 28.49 -3.25
C LYS A 215 -6.98 28.89 -1.88
N GLU A 216 -7.82 28.91 -0.87
CA GLU A 216 -7.43 29.27 0.50
C GLU A 216 -6.51 28.18 1.09
N VAL A 217 -6.89 26.91 0.92
CA VAL A 217 -6.08 25.77 1.38
C VAL A 217 -4.75 25.68 0.64
N GLU A 218 -4.74 25.91 -0.68
CA GLU A 218 -3.50 25.95 -1.48
C GLU A 218 -2.55 27.08 -1.02
N ASN A 219 -3.09 28.23 -0.60
CA ASN A 219 -2.29 29.36 -0.13
C ASN A 219 -1.92 29.28 1.36
N SER A 220 -2.55 28.39 2.13
CA SER A 220 -2.35 28.25 3.58
C SER A 220 -1.01 27.59 3.98
N GLY A 221 -0.31 26.96 3.03
CA GLY A 221 0.87 26.14 3.32
C GLY A 221 0.56 24.79 3.98
N LEU A 222 -0.72 24.39 4.05
CA LEU A 222 -1.14 23.11 4.63
C LEU A 222 -0.95 21.90 3.71
N ILE A 223 -0.78 22.14 2.41
CA ILE A 223 -0.48 21.10 1.44
C ILE A 223 1.03 20.92 1.39
N SER A 224 1.51 19.75 1.78
CA SER A 224 2.93 19.43 1.63
C SER A 224 3.28 19.19 0.16
N GLU A 225 4.42 19.71 -0.29
CA GLU A 225 5.01 19.34 -1.59
C GLU A 225 5.46 17.88 -1.64
N GLY A 226 5.63 17.23 -0.49
CA GLY A 226 5.99 15.82 -0.38
C GLY A 226 4.78 14.88 -0.54
N GLU A 227 4.82 13.79 0.21
CA GLU A 227 3.79 12.73 0.14
C GLU A 227 2.75 12.86 1.24
N ALA A 228 1.55 12.37 0.96
CA ALA A 228 0.52 12.23 1.97
C ALA A 228 0.92 11.13 2.95
N LYS A 229 1.01 11.45 4.24
CA LYS A 229 1.34 10.50 5.33
C LYS A 229 0.76 11.02 6.64
N PHE A 230 0.86 10.25 7.71
CA PHE A 230 0.38 10.64 9.04
C PHE A 230 0.82 12.06 9.49
N ALA A 231 2.06 12.44 9.18
CA ALA A 231 2.60 13.76 9.50
C ALA A 231 2.08 14.88 8.55
N THR A 232 1.85 14.54 7.28
CA THR A 232 1.47 15.46 6.19
C THR A 232 0.16 14.95 5.57
N ILE A 233 -0.96 15.34 6.18
CA ILE A 233 -2.29 14.80 5.83
C ILE A 233 -2.69 15.16 4.40
N LEU A 234 -2.47 16.41 3.98
CA LEU A 234 -2.66 16.84 2.60
C LEU A 234 -1.30 17.00 1.93
N ALA A 235 -1.16 16.46 0.71
CA ALA A 235 0.09 16.59 -0.03
C ALA A 235 -0.11 16.52 -1.55
N LYS A 236 0.92 16.95 -2.30
CA LYS A 236 0.93 16.92 -3.77
C LYS A 236 1.22 15.54 -4.36
N ASN A 237 1.88 14.67 -3.59
CA ASN A 237 2.18 13.30 -4.02
C ASN A 237 1.38 12.27 -3.21
N PRO A 238 0.97 11.15 -3.84
CA PRO A 238 0.39 10.04 -3.09
C PRO A 238 1.42 9.46 -2.11
N PRO A 239 1.00 8.80 -1.02
CA PRO A 239 1.90 8.01 -0.19
C PRO A 239 2.60 6.92 -1.02
N ILE A 240 3.79 6.51 -0.56
CA ILE A 240 4.49 5.30 -1.06
C ILE A 240 3.76 3.99 -0.70
N LYS A 241 2.63 4.06 0.01
CA LYS A 241 1.83 2.91 0.45
C LYS A 241 0.54 2.81 -0.38
N PRO A 242 -0.02 1.60 -0.56
CA PRO A 242 -1.24 1.38 -1.34
C PRO A 242 -2.49 2.14 -0.80
N TYR A 243 -3.48 2.33 -1.68
CA TYR A 243 -4.61 3.28 -1.54
C TYR A 243 -5.45 3.19 -0.27
N ALA A 244 -5.42 2.10 0.50
CA ALA A 244 -6.09 2.06 1.82
C ALA A 244 -5.61 3.18 2.76
N SER A 245 -4.39 3.70 2.52
CA SER A 245 -3.80 4.79 3.28
C SER A 245 -4.09 6.19 2.77
N TYR A 246 -4.74 6.38 1.62
CA TYR A 246 -5.03 7.72 1.09
C TYR A 246 -6.21 7.82 0.11
N LYS A 247 -6.81 9.01 0.04
CA LYS A 247 -7.78 9.40 -0.98
C LYS A 247 -7.19 10.45 -1.92
N LYS A 248 -7.32 10.25 -3.22
CA LYS A 248 -7.03 11.31 -4.21
C LYS A 248 -8.21 12.29 -4.21
N ILE A 249 -7.94 13.56 -3.91
CA ILE A 249 -8.99 14.59 -3.84
C ILE A 249 -9.20 15.23 -5.22
N ASP A 250 -8.11 15.57 -5.89
CA ASP A 250 -8.11 16.05 -7.27
C ASP A 250 -6.84 15.58 -8.01
N ASN A 251 -6.58 16.11 -9.21
CA ASN A 251 -5.43 15.72 -10.02
C ASN A 251 -4.06 16.01 -9.39
N THR A 252 -4.02 16.87 -8.37
CA THR A 252 -2.80 17.41 -7.79
C THR A 252 -2.70 17.23 -6.28
N THR A 253 -3.74 16.74 -5.61
CA THR A 253 -3.79 16.69 -4.14
C THR A 253 -4.32 15.35 -3.63
N TYR A 254 -3.63 14.82 -2.64
CA TYR A 254 -3.88 13.54 -1.98
C TYR A 254 -4.07 13.76 -0.47
N LEU A 255 -4.98 12.99 0.12
CA LEU A 255 -5.32 12.99 1.54
C LEU A 255 -4.91 11.67 2.17
N TYR A 256 -4.10 11.68 3.21
CA TYR A 256 -3.83 10.49 4.02
C TYR A 256 -5.08 10.11 4.83
N SER A 257 -5.60 8.90 4.63
CA SER A 257 -6.85 8.41 5.21
C SER A 257 -6.69 7.28 6.22
N ASN A 258 -5.49 6.72 6.40
CA ASN A 258 -5.23 5.70 7.41
C ASN A 258 -5.01 6.28 8.81
N LEU A 259 -6.12 6.70 9.41
CA LEU A 259 -6.17 7.27 10.76
C LEU A 259 -7.22 6.51 11.58
N SER A 260 -6.94 6.27 12.86
CA SER A 260 -7.99 5.93 13.83
C SER A 260 -8.94 7.12 14.04
N ALA A 261 -10.13 6.88 14.58
CA ALA A 261 -11.11 7.94 14.86
C ALA A 261 -10.54 9.07 15.74
N ASN A 262 -9.82 8.73 16.81
CA ASN A 262 -9.19 9.71 17.71
C ASN A 262 -8.09 10.52 17.02
N GLN A 263 -7.29 9.88 16.16
CA GLN A 263 -6.26 10.60 15.39
C GLN A 263 -6.88 11.50 14.33
N ALA A 264 -7.94 11.04 13.66
CA ALA A 264 -8.72 11.83 12.72
C ALA A 264 -9.26 13.11 13.39
N ILE A 265 -9.90 13.01 14.55
CA ILE A 265 -10.42 14.16 15.31
C ILE A 265 -9.32 15.18 15.58
N LYS A 266 -8.19 14.74 16.15
CA LYS A 266 -7.05 15.63 16.44
C LYS A 266 -6.53 16.34 15.18
N LYS A 267 -6.47 15.63 14.05
CA LYS A 267 -6.03 16.22 12.78
C LYS A 267 -7.02 17.23 12.21
N VAL A 268 -8.33 17.06 12.42
CA VAL A 268 -9.31 18.10 12.08
C VAL A 268 -9.14 19.31 12.95
N LEU A 269 -9.01 19.13 14.26
CA LEU A 269 -8.81 20.23 15.20
C LEU A 269 -7.60 21.07 14.79
N ASP A 270 -6.45 20.42 14.58
CA ASP A 270 -5.22 21.07 14.10
C ASP A 270 -5.44 21.78 12.75
N PHE A 271 -6.21 21.17 11.84
CA PHE A 271 -6.46 21.73 10.51
C PHE A 271 -7.42 22.94 10.58
N ALA A 272 -8.51 22.83 11.33
CA ALA A 272 -9.49 23.88 11.54
C ALA A 272 -8.84 25.09 12.23
N GLU A 273 -8.04 24.86 13.28
CA GLU A 273 -7.30 25.92 13.96
C GLU A 273 -6.36 26.66 13.00
N LYS A 274 -5.60 25.93 12.16
CA LYS A 274 -4.71 26.54 11.16
C LYS A 274 -5.46 27.31 10.07
N MET A 275 -6.70 26.94 9.80
CA MET A 275 -7.61 27.66 8.90
C MET A 275 -8.40 28.77 9.63
N GLY A 276 -8.10 29.06 10.90
CA GLY A 276 -8.78 30.09 11.69
C GLY A 276 -10.23 29.75 12.07
N ARG A 277 -10.58 28.46 12.13
CA ARG A 277 -11.92 27.96 12.46
C ARG A 277 -11.97 27.34 13.84
N GLN A 278 -13.10 27.51 14.52
CA GLN A 278 -13.34 26.88 15.83
C GLN A 278 -14.07 25.54 15.66
N LEU A 279 -13.64 24.56 16.45
CA LEU A 279 -14.31 23.27 16.60
C LEU A 279 -14.72 23.12 18.05
N VAL A 280 -16.00 22.80 18.28
CA VAL A 280 -16.54 22.57 19.61
C VAL A 280 -16.97 21.11 19.69
N GLU A 281 -16.29 20.35 20.55
CA GLU A 281 -16.73 19.01 20.91
C GLU A 281 -18.01 19.13 21.76
N LYS A 282 -19.08 18.46 21.33
CA LYS A 282 -20.29 18.32 22.15
C LYS A 282 -20.27 16.93 22.77
N GLU A 283 -20.08 16.87 24.09
CA GLU A 283 -20.38 15.66 24.84
C GLU A 283 -21.90 15.43 24.82
N ASN A 284 -22.32 14.22 24.44
CA ASN A 284 -23.65 13.70 24.75
C ASN A 284 -23.55 12.84 26.02
#